data_AF-A0A535MM30-F1
#
_entry.id   AF-A0A535MM30-F1
#
_cell.length_a   1.000
_cell.length_b   1.000
_cell.length_c   1.000
_cell.angle_alpha   90.00
_cell.angle_beta   90.00
_cell.angle_gamma   90.00
#
_symmetry.space_group_name_H-M   'P 1'
#
loop_
_entity.id
_entity.type
_entity.pdbx_description
1 polymer ?
#
loop_
_entity_poly.entity_id
_entity_poly.type
_entity_poly.pdbx_seq_one_letter_code
_entity_poly.pdbx_strand_id
1 'polypeptide(L)'
;QEAAEDITAEVFFKALRAIGRYRPSGHPFSAWLYQISVNAIADHYRAKRPESDLDSVIGVASTERSVEEAISERDEAARVWAAIDSLPTHQRTALTLKLGEDLKLAQIGEIMGKSEGAVKLLIHRGMIGVRHRLGVTPQAERV
;
A
#
# COMPACT_ATOMS: atom_id res chain seq x y z
N GLN A 1 -16.34 10.52 3.94
CA GLN A 1 -16.03 11.15 5.24
C GLN A 1 -16.04 10.02 6.28
N GLU A 2 -16.86 10.05 7.33
CA GLU A 2 -17.16 9.00 8.32
C GLU A 2 -16.05 7.95 8.52
N ALA A 3 -16.02 6.84 7.77
CA ALA A 3 -15.02 5.78 7.97
C ALA A 3 -13.53 6.24 7.97
N ALA A 4 -13.19 7.33 7.27
CA ALA A 4 -11.84 7.91 7.34
C ALA A 4 -11.61 8.74 8.62
N GLU A 5 -12.64 9.43 9.09
CA GLU A 5 -12.65 10.20 10.35
C GLU A 5 -12.62 9.25 11.55
N ASP A 6 -13.43 8.18 11.54
CA ASP A 6 -13.45 7.11 12.54
C ASP A 6 -12.06 6.48 12.71
N ILE A 7 -11.45 6.04 11.61
CA ILE A 7 -10.12 5.41 11.63
C ILE A 7 -9.08 6.42 12.13
N THR A 8 -9.15 7.69 11.73
CA THR A 8 -8.22 8.73 12.19
C THR A 8 -8.36 8.96 13.70
N ALA A 9 -9.59 9.06 14.22
CA ALA A 9 -9.86 9.21 15.65
C ALA A 9 -9.34 8.01 16.47
N GLU A 10 -9.63 6.78 16.01
CA GLU A 10 -9.15 5.54 16.62
C GLU A 10 -7.61 5.41 16.59
N VAL A 11 -6.95 5.87 15.52
CA VAL A 11 -5.48 5.92 15.43
C VAL A 11 -4.89 6.88 16.46
N PHE A 12 -5.38 8.11 16.56
CA PHE A 12 -4.90 9.07 17.56
C PHE A 12 -5.24 8.63 18.99
N PHE A 13 -6.38 7.98 19.21
CA PHE A 13 -6.75 7.39 20.50
C PHE A 13 -5.81 6.23 20.91
N LYS A 14 -5.58 5.26 20.00
CA LYS A 14 -4.58 4.19 20.19
C LYS A 14 -3.18 4.77 20.46
N ALA A 15 -2.76 5.79 19.72
CA ALA A 15 -1.47 6.46 19.91
C ALA A 15 -1.36 7.14 21.29
N LEU A 16 -2.35 7.94 21.70
CA LEU A 16 -2.35 8.60 23.00
C LEU A 16 -2.32 7.60 24.17
N ARG A 17 -2.98 6.44 24.05
CA ARG A 17 -2.89 5.37 25.07
C ARG A 17 -1.55 4.63 25.06
N ALA A 18 -0.84 4.61 23.94
CA ALA A 18 0.43 3.89 23.78
C ALA A 18 1.68 4.77 23.98
N ILE A 19 1.57 6.10 23.89
CA ILE A 19 2.72 7.02 23.84
C ILE A 19 3.63 6.94 25.07
N GLY A 20 3.09 6.70 26.27
CA GLY A 20 3.87 6.47 27.49
C GLY A 20 4.72 5.19 27.49
N ARG A 21 4.60 4.35 26.45
CA ARG A 21 5.43 3.15 26.21
C ARG A 21 6.30 3.27 24.96
N TYR A 22 6.18 4.36 24.19
CA TYR A 22 7.02 4.61 23.02
C TYR A 22 8.49 4.71 23.44
N ARG A 23 9.37 4.07 22.67
CA ARG A 23 10.83 4.18 22.81
C ARG A 23 11.39 4.52 21.43
N PRO A 24 12.20 5.59 21.30
CA PRO A 24 12.86 5.91 20.03
C PRO A 24 13.73 4.74 19.55
N SER A 25 13.42 4.22 18.37
CA SER A 25 14.15 3.10 17.73
C SER A 25 15.26 3.54 16.77
N GLY A 26 15.49 4.85 16.66
CA GLY A 26 16.29 5.45 15.58
C GLY A 26 15.46 5.81 14.33
N HIS A 27 14.20 5.37 14.25
CA HIS A 27 13.25 5.77 13.22
C HIS A 27 12.41 6.99 13.62
N PRO A 28 11.89 7.78 12.66
CA PRO A 28 10.99 8.90 12.95
C PRO A 28 9.71 8.47 13.66
N PHE A 29 9.17 9.34 14.52
CA PHE A 29 7.91 9.11 15.24
C PHE A 29 6.72 8.78 14.31
N SER A 30 6.71 9.31 13.09
CA SER A 30 5.71 8.97 12.06
C SER A 30 5.70 7.49 11.68
N ALA A 31 6.84 6.78 11.73
CA ALA A 31 6.88 5.34 11.46
C ALA A 31 6.13 4.54 12.55
N TRP A 32 6.27 4.93 13.81
CA TRP A 32 5.49 4.35 14.91
C TRP A 32 3.99 4.67 14.79
N LEU A 33 3.65 5.91 14.39
CA LEU A 33 2.25 6.27 14.12
C LEU A 33 1.67 5.47 12.94
N TYR A 34 2.44 5.24 11.86
CA TYR A 34 2.01 4.39 10.74
C TYR A 34 1.82 2.93 11.12
N GLN A 35 2.58 2.39 12.08
CA GLN A 35 2.31 1.07 12.65
C GLN A 35 0.91 1.01 13.31
N ILE A 36 0.49 2.08 13.98
CA ILE A 36 -0.86 2.18 14.56
C ILE A 36 -1.92 2.33 13.45
N SER A 37 -1.67 3.18 12.45
CA SER A 37 -2.56 3.39 11.30
C SER A 37 -2.82 2.12 10.50
N VAL A 38 -1.76 1.40 10.11
CA VAL A 38 -1.87 0.16 9.32
C VAL A 38 -2.68 -0.91 10.08
N ASN A 39 -2.50 -1.02 11.39
CA ASN A 39 -3.27 -1.96 12.21
C ASN A 39 -4.74 -1.53 12.34
N ALA A 40 -5.03 -0.25 12.64
CA ALA A 40 -6.41 0.24 12.75
C ALA A 40 -7.19 0.11 11.41
N ILE A 41 -6.54 0.36 10.28
CA ILE A 41 -7.10 0.13 8.95
C ILE A 41 -7.37 -1.36 8.73
N ALA A 42 -6.42 -2.24 9.07
CA ALA A 42 -6.58 -3.68 8.93
C ALA A 42 -7.70 -4.24 9.82
N ASP A 43 -7.84 -3.75 11.06
CA ASP A 43 -8.93 -4.08 12.00
C ASP A 43 -10.29 -3.71 11.37
N HIS A 44 -10.44 -2.47 10.91
CA HIS A 44 -11.68 -1.92 10.35
C HIS A 44 -12.13 -2.68 9.09
N TYR A 45 -11.22 -3.04 8.19
CA TYR A 45 -11.56 -3.80 6.98
C TYR A 45 -11.73 -5.30 7.23
N ARG A 46 -11.10 -5.90 8.25
CA ARG A 46 -11.41 -7.28 8.68
C ARG A 46 -12.82 -7.38 9.23
N ALA A 47 -13.22 -6.46 10.11
CA ALA A 47 -14.55 -6.44 10.71
C ALA A 47 -15.70 -6.28 9.70
N LYS A 48 -15.40 -5.82 8.47
CA LYS A 48 -16.37 -5.59 7.39
C LYS A 48 -16.33 -6.64 6.26
N ARG A 49 -15.53 -7.71 6.36
CA ARG A 49 -15.34 -8.68 5.27
C ARG A 49 -15.55 -10.12 5.75
N PRO A 50 -16.42 -10.92 5.10
CA PRO A 50 -16.36 -12.38 5.22
C PRO A 50 -14.98 -12.88 4.82
N GLU A 51 -14.53 -13.99 5.41
CA GLU A 51 -13.21 -14.55 5.09
C GLU A 51 -13.14 -14.93 3.59
N SER A 52 -12.10 -14.42 2.91
CA SER A 52 -11.80 -14.75 1.53
C SER A 52 -10.30 -14.98 1.41
N ASP A 53 -9.89 -16.19 1.03
CA ASP A 53 -8.50 -16.62 1.05
C ASP A 53 -7.56 -15.77 0.17
N LEU A 54 -6.27 -15.88 0.51
CA LEU A 54 -5.16 -15.18 -0.17
C LEU A 54 -4.79 -15.76 -1.54
N ASP A 55 -5.49 -16.79 -2.02
CA ASP A 55 -4.99 -17.74 -3.03
C ASP A 55 -5.75 -17.75 -4.37
N SER A 56 -6.64 -16.78 -4.64
CA SER A 56 -7.28 -16.65 -5.96
C SER A 56 -6.33 -16.04 -7.01
N VAL A 57 -5.80 -16.87 -7.90
CA VAL A 57 -4.83 -16.53 -8.95
C VAL A 57 -5.48 -15.86 -10.18
N ILE A 58 -4.85 -14.76 -10.64
CA ILE A 58 -4.82 -14.11 -11.98
C ILE A 58 -5.93 -14.49 -12.99
N GLY A 59 -6.71 -13.48 -13.44
CA GLY A 59 -7.69 -13.61 -14.54
C GLY A 59 -7.81 -12.39 -15.48
N VAL A 60 -7.10 -12.45 -16.61
CA VAL A 60 -7.47 -12.04 -18.00
C VAL A 60 -8.14 -10.68 -18.33
N ALA A 61 -7.53 -9.92 -19.27
CA ALA A 61 -8.06 -8.85 -20.16
C ALA A 61 -8.64 -7.55 -19.51
N SER A 62 -8.71 -6.34 -20.11
CA SER A 62 -8.15 -5.58 -21.27
C SER A 62 -8.85 -4.16 -21.22
N THR A 63 -8.81 -3.12 -22.09
CA THR A 63 -8.42 -2.83 -23.49
C THR A 63 -8.27 -1.30 -23.70
N GLU A 64 -7.44 -0.83 -24.66
CA GLU A 64 -7.42 0.53 -25.30
C GLU A 64 -7.04 1.79 -24.45
N ARG A 65 -6.08 2.65 -24.89
CA ARG A 65 -6.09 3.81 -25.84
C ARG A 65 -6.91 5.04 -25.33
N SER A 66 -6.45 6.31 -25.34
CA SER A 66 -5.17 6.99 -25.73
C SER A 66 -5.17 8.52 -25.35
N VAL A 67 -4.05 9.25 -25.59
CA VAL A 67 -3.85 10.73 -25.75
C VAL A 67 -3.67 11.67 -24.51
N GLU A 68 -3.18 12.90 -24.76
CA GLU A 68 -2.93 14.12 -23.93
C GLU A 68 -1.86 14.11 -22.80
N GLU A 69 -0.56 14.27 -23.17
CA GLU A 69 0.62 14.12 -22.29
C GLU A 69 0.68 14.98 -21.00
N ALA A 70 0.29 16.26 -21.02
CA ALA A 70 0.37 17.14 -19.85
C ALA A 70 -0.77 16.94 -18.82
N ILE A 71 -1.88 16.35 -19.25
CA ILE A 71 -2.93 15.83 -18.36
C ILE A 71 -2.53 14.40 -17.93
N SER A 72 -1.89 13.65 -18.85
CA SER A 72 -1.46 12.27 -18.62
C SER A 72 -0.56 12.10 -17.40
N GLU A 73 0.34 13.01 -17.01
CA GLU A 73 1.14 12.78 -15.78
C GLU A 73 0.28 12.62 -14.52
N ARG A 74 -0.77 13.44 -14.35
CA ARG A 74 -1.69 13.35 -13.21
C ARG A 74 -2.62 12.16 -13.35
N ASP A 75 -3.13 11.92 -14.55
CA ASP A 75 -3.98 10.77 -14.82
C ASP A 75 -3.20 9.45 -14.72
N GLU A 76 -1.91 9.43 -15.00
CA GLU A 76 -1.03 8.27 -14.88
C GLU A 76 -0.67 7.99 -13.43
N ALA A 77 -0.35 9.02 -12.65
CA ALA A 77 -0.24 8.89 -11.20
C ALA A 77 -1.57 8.35 -10.60
N ALA A 78 -2.72 8.85 -11.05
CA ALA A 78 -4.02 8.34 -10.63
C ALA A 78 -4.28 6.88 -11.08
N ARG A 79 -3.94 6.52 -12.33
CA ARG A 79 -3.99 5.14 -12.84
C ARG A 79 -3.09 4.20 -12.02
N VAL A 80 -1.87 4.62 -11.68
CA VAL A 80 -0.93 3.87 -10.84
C VAL A 80 -1.49 3.66 -9.43
N TRP A 81 -2.02 4.72 -8.78
CA TRP A 81 -2.60 4.60 -7.45
C TRP A 81 -3.88 3.74 -7.44
N ALA A 82 -4.76 3.89 -8.43
CA ALA A 82 -5.92 3.00 -8.59
C ALA A 82 -5.51 1.53 -8.82
N ALA A 83 -4.44 1.28 -9.59
CA ALA A 83 -3.88 -0.05 -9.76
C ALA A 83 -3.33 -0.61 -8.43
N ILE A 84 -2.66 0.20 -7.61
CA ILE A 84 -2.19 -0.15 -6.26
C ILE A 84 -3.37 -0.44 -5.33
N ASP A 85 -4.42 0.38 -5.33
CA ASP A 85 -5.63 0.20 -4.51
C ASP A 85 -6.48 -1.01 -4.90
N SER A 86 -6.27 -1.55 -6.10
CA SER A 86 -6.89 -2.81 -6.53
C SER A 86 -6.08 -4.07 -6.13
N LEU A 87 -4.94 -3.92 -5.43
CA LEU A 87 -4.11 -5.02 -4.94
C LEU A 87 -4.62 -5.60 -3.60
N PRO A 88 -4.26 -6.87 -3.29
CA PRO A 88 -4.39 -7.45 -1.95
C PRO A 88 -3.72 -6.58 -0.88
N THR A 89 -4.37 -6.47 0.29
CA THR A 89 -4.04 -5.49 1.34
C THR A 89 -2.55 -5.40 1.68
N HIS A 90 -1.88 -6.53 1.90
CA HIS A 90 -0.45 -6.54 2.24
C HIS A 90 0.48 -6.10 1.09
N GLN A 91 0.09 -6.27 -0.17
CA GLN A 91 0.87 -5.77 -1.32
C GLN A 91 0.67 -4.26 -1.47
N ARG A 92 -0.58 -3.80 -1.34
CA ARG A 92 -0.97 -2.38 -1.33
C ARG A 92 -0.23 -1.61 -0.25
N THR A 93 -0.37 -2.00 1.02
CA THR A 93 0.29 -1.32 2.15
C THR A 93 1.81 -1.23 1.97
N ALA A 94 2.46 -2.29 1.49
CA ALA A 94 3.90 -2.28 1.26
C ALA A 94 4.32 -1.32 0.13
N LEU A 95 3.49 -1.14 -0.91
CA LEU A 95 3.72 -0.16 -1.97
C LEU A 95 3.38 1.26 -1.53
N THR A 96 2.28 1.51 -0.82
CA THR A 96 1.94 2.85 -0.30
C THR A 96 3.06 3.38 0.59
N LEU A 97 3.56 2.56 1.53
CA LEU A 97 4.66 2.94 2.42
C LEU A 97 6.02 3.09 1.69
N LYS A 98 6.23 2.41 0.54
CA LYS A 98 7.46 2.56 -0.26
C LYS A 98 7.40 3.73 -1.24
N LEU A 99 6.24 4.03 -1.82
CA LEU A 99 6.11 4.97 -2.95
C LEU A 99 5.48 6.31 -2.56
N GLY A 100 4.61 6.35 -1.56
CA GLY A 100 4.06 7.60 -1.01
C GLY A 100 4.95 8.19 0.10
N GLU A 101 5.44 7.33 1.00
CA GLU A 101 6.18 7.74 2.21
C GLU A 101 7.72 7.57 2.10
N ASP A 102 8.22 7.12 0.95
CA ASP A 102 9.62 6.73 0.65
C ASP A 102 10.33 5.87 1.73
N LEU A 103 9.61 5.10 2.55
CA LEU A 103 10.22 4.37 3.66
C LEU A 103 11.19 3.27 3.18
N LYS A 104 12.18 2.95 4.03
CA LYS A 104 13.13 1.83 3.81
C LYS A 104 12.45 0.50 4.14
N LEU A 105 12.93 -0.58 3.53
CA LEU A 105 12.38 -1.94 3.71
C LEU A 105 12.34 -2.37 5.19
N ALA A 106 13.36 -2.01 5.98
CA ALA A 106 13.39 -2.20 7.43
C ALA A 106 12.21 -1.54 8.15
N GLN A 107 11.97 -0.25 7.89
CA GLN A 107 10.90 0.54 8.51
C GLN A 107 9.51 0.00 8.12
N ILE A 108 9.33 -0.36 6.85
CA ILE A 108 8.09 -1.01 6.38
C ILE A 108 7.90 -2.38 7.06
N GLY A 109 9.00 -3.11 7.32
CA GLY A 109 8.99 -4.35 8.08
C GLY A 109 8.50 -4.18 9.52
N GLU A 110 9.05 -3.20 10.24
CA GLU A 110 8.60 -2.81 11.59
C GLU A 110 7.11 -2.43 11.59
N ILE A 111 6.69 -1.55 10.68
CA ILE A 111 5.30 -1.08 10.54
C ILE A 111 4.33 -2.23 10.27
N MET A 112 4.71 -3.19 9.40
CA MET A 112 3.83 -4.27 8.96
C MET A 112 3.94 -5.56 9.81
N GLY A 113 4.86 -5.62 10.77
CA GLY A 113 5.18 -6.83 11.53
C GLY A 113 5.76 -7.95 10.65
N LYS A 114 6.69 -7.63 9.74
CA LYS A 114 7.26 -8.54 8.73
C LYS A 114 8.77 -8.35 8.58
N SER A 115 9.48 -9.37 8.13
CA SER A 115 10.90 -9.24 7.77
C SER A 115 11.10 -8.45 6.48
N GLU A 116 12.27 -7.82 6.31
CA GLU A 116 12.62 -7.10 5.08
C GLU A 116 12.49 -7.95 3.82
N GLY A 117 12.85 -9.24 3.89
CA GLY A 117 12.68 -10.19 2.79
C GLY A 117 11.21 -10.40 2.41
N ALA A 118 10.31 -10.48 3.40
CA ALA A 118 8.88 -10.57 3.16
C ALA A 118 8.29 -9.27 2.58
N VAL A 119 8.75 -8.11 3.05
CA VAL A 119 8.39 -6.80 2.47
C VAL A 119 8.88 -6.68 1.02
N LYS A 120 10.13 -7.05 0.74
CA LYS A 120 10.69 -7.06 -0.61
C LYS A 120 9.89 -7.95 -1.56
N LEU A 121 9.43 -9.11 -1.09
CA LEU A 121 8.56 -10.01 -1.87
C LEU A 121 7.14 -9.44 -2.07
N LEU A 122 6.57 -8.77 -1.07
CA LEU A 122 5.27 -8.08 -1.20
C LEU A 122 5.33 -6.93 -2.22
N ILE A 123 6.37 -6.10 -2.16
CA ILE A 123 6.62 -5.02 -3.14
C ILE A 123 6.80 -5.61 -4.54
N HIS A 124 7.64 -6.65 -4.69
CA HIS A 124 7.86 -7.29 -5.99
C HIS A 124 6.56 -7.86 -6.61
N ARG A 125 5.75 -8.58 -5.81
CA ARG A 125 4.44 -9.10 -6.24
C ARG A 125 3.47 -7.96 -6.59
N GLY A 126 3.45 -6.89 -5.78
CA GLY A 126 2.64 -5.70 -6.03
C GLY A 126 3.01 -5.00 -7.34
N MET A 127 4.31 -4.80 -7.62
CA MET A 127 4.79 -4.17 -8.86
C MET A 127 4.42 -4.98 -10.12
N ILE A 128 4.41 -6.32 -10.03
CA ILE A 128 3.88 -7.19 -11.10
C ILE A 128 2.38 -6.97 -11.26
N GLY A 129 1.64 -6.94 -10.15
CA GLY A 129 0.19 -6.70 -10.13
C GLY A 129 -0.23 -5.34 -10.69
N VAL A 130 0.56 -4.28 -10.45
CA VAL A 130 0.37 -2.94 -11.03
C VAL A 130 0.65 -2.98 -12.53
N ARG A 131 1.81 -3.51 -12.94
CA ARG A 131 2.22 -3.58 -14.36
C ARG A 131 1.18 -4.29 -15.23
N HIS A 132 0.64 -5.40 -14.76
CA HIS A 132 -0.41 -6.16 -15.46
C HIS A 132 -1.69 -5.33 -15.65
N ARG A 133 -2.09 -4.52 -14.66
CA ARG A 133 -3.33 -3.71 -14.73
C ARG A 133 -3.18 -2.48 -15.60
N LEU A 134 -1.98 -1.89 -15.64
CA LEU A 134 -1.66 -0.76 -16.50
C LEU A 134 -1.34 -1.15 -17.95
N GLY A 135 -1.31 -2.46 -18.28
CA GLY A 135 -0.99 -2.94 -19.63
C GLY A 135 0.47 -2.69 -20.06
N VAL A 136 1.36 -2.35 -19.11
CA VAL A 136 2.75 -1.95 -19.41
C VAL A 136 3.61 -3.18 -19.68
N THR A 137 3.48 -3.70 -20.91
CA THR A 137 4.47 -4.59 -21.52
C THR A 137 5.84 -3.88 -21.51
N PRO A 138 6.95 -4.58 -21.18
CA PRO A 138 8.28 -3.99 -21.33
C PRO A 138 8.47 -3.45 -22.75
N GLN A 139 8.82 -2.18 -22.86
CA GLN A 139 8.97 -1.52 -24.14
C GLN A 139 10.26 -2.03 -24.79
N ALA A 140 10.13 -3.10 -25.58
CA ALA A 140 11.25 -3.74 -26.27
C ALA A 140 12.02 -2.73 -27.11
N GLU A 141 13.34 -2.88 -27.12
CA GLU A 141 14.32 -1.89 -27.54
C GLU A 141 13.96 -1.26 -28.90
N ARG A 142 13.74 0.06 -28.90
CA ARG A 142 13.77 0.83 -30.15
C ARG A 142 15.24 1.06 -30.51
N VAL A 143 15.60 0.43 -31.64
CA VAL A 143 16.90 0.46 -32.34
C VAL A 143 17.45 1.88 -32.48
#